data_AF-A0A6C0PZ84-F1
#
_entry.id   AF-A0A6C0PZ84-F1
#
_cell.length_a   1.000
_cell.length_b   1.000
_cell.length_c   1.000
_cell.angle_alpha   90.00
_cell.angle_beta   90.00
_cell.angle_gamma   90.00
#
_symmetry.space_group_name_H-M   'P 1'
#
loop_
_entity.id
_entity.type
_entity.pdbx_description
1 polymer ?
#
loop_
_entity_poly.entity_id
_entity_poly.type
_entity_poly.pdbx_seq_one_letter_code
_entity_poly.pdbx_strand_id
1 'polypeptide(L)' 'MGAEGPLPPLLPRLVGTIGAGDTVNAALLHRPAAPDALSEPALEALGEDRWRDVLGYAAGAAAVTCSRTGAEPPYEDELP' A
#
# COMPACT_ATOMS: atom_id res chain seq x y z
N MET A 1 14.04 19.57 -34.34
CA MET A 1 13.49 18.20 -34.26
C MET A 1 13.70 17.72 -32.82
N GLY A 2 12.79 18.08 -31.93
CA GLY A 2 12.81 17.62 -30.54
C GLY A 2 12.04 16.31 -30.46
N ALA A 3 12.67 15.26 -29.94
CA ALA A 3 12.00 13.98 -29.73
C ALA A 3 11.17 14.09 -28.45
N GLU A 4 9.86 14.27 -28.60
CA GLU A 4 8.88 14.16 -27.51
C GLU A 4 8.57 12.66 -27.32
N GLY A 5 9.52 11.93 -26.75
CA GLY A 5 9.29 10.55 -26.33
C GLY A 5 8.53 10.55 -25.00
N PRO A 6 7.50 9.70 -24.82
CA PRO A 6 6.77 9.64 -23.55
C PRO A 6 7.76 9.28 -22.42
N LEU A 7 7.77 10.10 -21.37
CA LEU A 7 8.48 9.78 -20.14
C LEU A 7 7.90 8.48 -19.57
N PRO A 8 8.73 7.53 -19.11
CA PRO A 8 8.23 6.31 -18.49
C PRO A 8 7.36 6.71 -17.29
N PRO A 9 6.17 6.10 -17.11
CA PRO A 9 5.31 6.43 -15.99
C PRO A 9 6.02 6.06 -14.69
N LEU A 10 6.18 7.05 -13.81
CA LEU A 10 6.75 6.88 -12.47
C LEU A 10 5.79 6.17 -11.50
N LEU A 11 4.57 5.85 -11.95
CA LEU A 11 3.56 5.12 -11.20
C LEU A 11 3.17 3.84 -11.96
N PRO A 12 2.85 2.74 -11.25
CA PRO A 12 2.27 1.58 -11.90
C PRO A 12 1.03 2.03 -12.67
N ARG A 13 0.88 1.52 -13.90
CA ARG A 13 -0.24 1.85 -14.79
C ARG A 13 -1.55 1.64 -14.04
N LEU A 14 -2.33 2.70 -13.83
CA LEU A 14 -3.65 2.61 -13.21
C LEU A 14 -4.60 1.82 -14.12
N VAL A 15 -5.14 0.71 -13.61
CA VAL A 15 -6.09 -0.17 -14.32
C VAL A 15 -7.47 -0.11 -13.69
N GLY A 16 -7.56 -0.04 -12.36
CA GLY A 16 -8.82 0.07 -11.62
C GLY A 16 -8.58 0.50 -10.17
N THR A 17 -9.64 0.70 -9.39
CA THR A 17 -9.54 1.03 -7.95
C THR A 17 -10.43 0.15 -7.08
N ILE A 18 -11.11 -0.81 -7.70
CA ILE A 18 -12.00 -1.74 -7.00
C ILE A 18 -11.15 -2.58 -6.05
N GLY A 19 -11.55 -2.65 -4.77
CA GLY A 19 -10.82 -3.40 -3.74
C GLY A 19 -9.54 -2.71 -3.21
N ALA A 20 -9.17 -1.52 -3.71
CA ALA A 20 -8.01 -0.80 -3.19
C ALA A 20 -8.19 -0.40 -1.72
N GLY A 21 -9.38 0.03 -1.33
CA GLY A 21 -9.70 0.36 0.08
C GLY A 21 -9.63 -0.86 1.00
N ASP A 22 -10.14 -2.01 0.56
CA ASP A 22 -10.03 -3.27 1.31
C ASP A 22 -8.56 -3.71 1.43
N THR A 23 -7.76 -3.50 0.38
CA THR A 23 -6.32 -3.75 0.41
C THR A 23 -5.61 -2.86 1.44
N VAL A 24 -5.94 -1.56 1.50
CA VAL A 24 -5.42 -0.66 2.53
C VAL A 24 -5.75 -1.20 3.93
N ASN A 25 -7.02 -1.54 4.17
CA ASN A 25 -7.44 -2.04 5.49
C ASN A 25 -6.75 -3.35 5.87
N ALA A 26 -6.65 -4.30 4.93
CA ALA A 26 -5.93 -5.55 5.16
C ALA A 26 -4.45 -5.30 5.48
N ALA A 27 -3.79 -4.41 4.74
CA ALA A 27 -2.39 -4.05 4.97
C ALA A 27 -2.17 -3.33 6.31
N LEU A 28 -3.10 -2.44 6.71
CA LEU A 28 -3.08 -1.76 8.01
C LEU A 28 -3.23 -2.73 9.18
N LEU A 29 -4.06 -3.77 9.04
CA LEU A 29 -4.25 -4.80 10.07
C LEU A 29 -3.08 -5.79 10.10
N HIS A 30 -2.43 -6.03 8.97
CA HIS A 30 -1.34 -6.98 8.83
C HIS A 30 0.02 -6.42 9.27
N ARG A 31 0.38 -5.20 8.87
CA ARG A 31 1.73 -4.63 9.06
C ARG A 31 2.15 -4.45 10.53
N PRO A 32 1.25 -4.18 11.48
CA PRO A 32 1.54 -4.25 12.91
C PRO A 32 1.72 -5.71 13.36
N ALA A 33 2.83 -6.35 13.00
CA ALA A 33 3.07 -7.79 13.17
C ALA A 33 3.41 -8.24 14.61
N ALA A 34 3.21 -7.40 15.63
CA ALA A 34 3.47 -7.76 17.02
C ALA A 34 2.17 -8.17 17.74
N PRO A 35 2.23 -9.08 18.73
CA PRO A 35 1.10 -9.34 19.63
C PRO A 35 0.56 -8.03 20.22
N ASP A 36 -0.76 -7.86 20.24
CA ASP A 36 -1.47 -6.69 20.77
C ASP A 36 -1.13 -5.33 20.11
N ALA A 37 -0.48 -5.33 18.94
CA ALA A 37 -0.10 -4.10 18.24
C ALA A 37 -1.29 -3.23 17.78
N LEU A 38 -2.50 -3.81 17.78
CA LEU A 38 -3.74 -3.12 17.43
C LEU A 38 -4.57 -2.71 18.66
N SER A 39 -4.02 -2.86 19.88
CA SER A 39 -4.67 -2.32 21.08
C SER A 39 -4.61 -0.79 21.09
N GLU A 40 -5.60 -0.13 21.70
CA GLU A 40 -5.61 1.34 21.81
C GLU A 40 -4.29 1.91 22.37
N PRO A 41 -3.70 1.37 23.47
CA PRO A 41 -2.43 1.89 23.98
C PRO A 41 -1.25 1.66 23.03
N ALA A 42 -1.25 0.53 22.29
CA ALA A 42 -0.20 0.26 21.32
C ALA A 42 -0.28 1.22 20.13
N LEU A 43 -1.50 1.54 19.67
CA LEU A 43 -1.72 2.50 18.59
C LEU A 43 -1.37 3.94 19.01
N GLU A 44 -1.65 4.33 20.25
CA GLU A 44 -1.24 5.63 20.80
C GLU A 44 0.27 5.74 20.96
N ALA A 45 0.95 4.63 21.27
CA ALA A 45 2.40 4.57 21.42
C ALA A 45 3.15 4.48 20.08
N LEU A 46 2.46 4.30 18.95
CA LEU A 46 3.09 4.30 17.64
C LEU A 46 3.66 5.69 17.33
N GLY A 47 4.99 5.78 17.27
CA GLY A 47 5.68 6.96 16.81
C GLY A 47 5.46 7.25 15.33
N GLU A 48 5.72 8.49 14.92
CA GLU A 48 5.53 8.96 13.55
C GLU A 48 6.23 8.08 12.50
N ASP A 49 7.47 7.69 12.75
CA ASP A 49 8.23 6.85 11.80
C ASP A 49 7.59 5.47 11.60
N ARG A 50 6.97 4.92 12.64
CA ARG A 50 6.27 3.64 12.53
C ARG A 50 4.94 3.80 11.79
N TRP A 51 4.23 4.91 12.00
CA TRP A 51 3.07 5.24 11.18
C TRP A 51 3.42 5.44 9.71
N ARG A 52 4.55 6.09 9.40
CA ARG A 52 5.03 6.24 8.02
C ARG A 52 5.32 4.88 7.37
N ASP A 53 5.94 3.94 8.09
CA ASP A 53 6.15 2.57 7.60
C ASP A 53 4.82 1.86 7.32
N VAL A 54 3.89 1.88 8.28
CA VAL A 54 2.59 1.21 8.16
C VAL A 54 1.77 1.78 7.00
N LEU A 55 1.69 3.11 6.89
CA LEU A 55 0.95 3.78 5.82
C LEU A 55 1.64 3.63 4.46
N GLY A 56 2.98 3.65 4.44
CA GLY A 56 3.76 3.41 3.22
C GLY A 56 3.53 2.01 2.66
N TYR A 57 3.54 0.99 3.52
CA TYR A 57 3.21 -0.38 3.16
C TYR A 57 1.78 -0.51 2.62
N ALA A 58 0.79 0.07 3.31
CA ALA A 58 -0.61 0.03 2.88
C ALA A 58 -0.85 0.76 1.55
N ALA A 59 -0.18 1.90 1.33
CA ALA A 59 -0.23 2.63 0.06
C ALA A 59 0.42 1.84 -1.08
N GLY A 60 1.56 1.17 -0.82
CA GLY A 60 2.20 0.27 -1.78
C GLY A 60 1.30 -0.88 -2.19
N ALA A 61 0.65 -1.52 -1.21
CA ALA A 61 -0.29 -2.61 -1.46
C ALA A 61 -1.47 -2.16 -2.33
N ALA A 62 -2.08 -1.03 -1.98
CA ALA A 62 -3.18 -0.47 -2.76
C ALA A 62 -2.75 -0.04 -4.17
N ALA A 63 -1.53 0.45 -4.36
CA ALA A 63 -1.01 0.80 -5.67
C ALA A 63 -0.86 -0.44 -6.58
N VAL A 64 -0.47 -1.59 -6.03
CA VAL A 64 -0.45 -2.86 -6.76
C VAL A 64 -1.86 -3.30 -7.13
N THR A 65 -2.83 -3.26 -6.20
CA THR A 65 -4.24 -3.56 -6.51
C THR A 65 -4.77 -2.65 -7.62
N CYS A 66 -4.46 -1.35 -7.55
CA CYS A 66 -4.87 -0.39 -8.55
C CYS A 66 -4.28 -0.64 -9.94
N SER A 67 -3.17 -1.37 -10.01
CA SER A 67 -2.50 -1.73 -11.26
C SER A 67 -3.05 -3.01 -11.92
N ARG A 68 -3.99 -3.69 -11.26
CA ARG A 68 -4.61 -4.94 -11.71
C ARG A 68 -6.08 -4.74 -12.04
N THR A 69 -6.63 -5.64 -12.85
CA THR A 69 -8.05 -5.64 -13.16
C THR A 69 -8.82 -6.30 -12.02
N GLY A 70 -9.69 -5.54 -11.34
CA GLY A 70 -10.50 -6.05 -10.23
C GLY A 70 -9.80 -5.95 -8.86
N ALA A 71 -10.42 -6.57 -7.85
CA ALA A 71 -9.93 -6.58 -6.47
C ALA A 71 -8.88 -7.68 -6.27
N GLU A 72 -7.68 -7.47 -6.80
CA GLU A 72 -6.56 -8.42 -6.76
C GLU A 72 -5.44 -7.88 -5.85
N PRO A 73 -5.53 -8.06 -4.51
CA PRO A 73 -4.49 -7.61 -3.59
C PRO A 73 -3.16 -8.34 -3.83
N PRO A 74 -2.02 -7.71 -3.50
CA PRO A 74 -0.70 -8.34 -3.61
C PRO A 74 -0.45 -9.40 -2.54
N TYR A 75 0.44 -10.33 -2.86
CA TYR A 75 1.10 -11.18 -1.86
C TYR A 75 2.21 -10.42 -1.13
N GLU A 76 2.65 -10.93 0.02
CA GLU A 76 3.65 -10.28 0.88
C GLU A 76 5.01 -10.13 0.17
N ASP A 77 5.40 -11.09 -0.66
CA ASP A 77 6.64 -11.08 -1.44
C ASP A 77 6.61 -10.13 -2.65
N GLU A 78 5.45 -9.55 -2.96
CA GLU A 78 5.30 -8.53 -3.99
C GLU A 78 5.47 -7.10 -3.44
N LEU A 79 5.62 -6.96 -2.11
CA LEU A 79 5.76 -5.68 -1.43
C LEU A 79 7.19 -5.49 -0.89
N PRO A 80 7.72 -4.26 -0.94
CA PRO A 80 9.06 -3.94 -0.46
C PRO A 80 9.21 -3.95 1.07
#